data_AF-A0A529LZN1-F1
#
_entry.id   AF-A0A529LZN1-F1
#
_cell.length_a   1.000
_cell.length_b   1.000
_cell.length_c   1.000
_cell.angle_alpha   90.00
_cell.angle_beta   90.00
_cell.angle_gamma   90.00
#
_symmetry.space_group_name_H-M   'P 1'
#
loop_
_entity.id
_entity.type
_entity.pdbx_description
1 polymer ?
#
loop_
_entity_poly.entity_id
_entity_poly.type
_entity_poly.pdbx_seq_one_letter_code
_entity_poly.pdbx_strand_id
1 'polypeptide(L)'
;FSATDLLLIPDVALYTITARFAVGLTALLTLEGQLRRGVATQWLDVTCAAAIIFGYIGWLWPTSWGADRETVAYYMVFGTIFMMSANLFFTFSFKLSIITSTIILCILYVVNYFVPASLTYKMVFGTFYVSCFTFTSYVNWKLNEERYNVFLNALE
;
A
#
# COMPACT_ATOMS: atom_id res chain seq x y z
N PHE A 1 8.91 -1.06 -11.12
CA PHE A 1 8.74 -2.48 -10.75
C PHE A 1 8.56 -3.44 -11.94
N SER A 2 8.15 -3.01 -13.14
CA SER A 2 7.99 -3.97 -14.26
C SER A 2 9.31 -4.66 -14.68
N ALA A 3 10.43 -3.94 -14.70
CA ALA A 3 11.74 -4.53 -14.98
C ALA A 3 12.17 -5.56 -13.91
N THR A 4 11.88 -5.28 -12.63
CA THR A 4 12.20 -6.20 -11.53
C THR A 4 11.30 -7.44 -11.57
N ASP A 5 10.05 -7.33 -12.03
CA ASP A 5 9.18 -8.52 -12.19
C ASP A 5 9.70 -9.47 -13.27
N LEU A 6 10.15 -8.93 -14.41
CA LEU A 6 10.75 -9.74 -15.47
C LEU A 6 12.02 -10.45 -15.01
N LEU A 7 12.75 -9.88 -14.05
CA LEU A 7 13.97 -10.45 -13.49
C LEU A 7 13.67 -11.49 -12.39
N LEU A 8 12.79 -11.15 -11.45
CA LEU A 8 12.59 -11.92 -10.21
C LEU A 8 11.48 -12.96 -10.32
N ILE A 9 10.42 -12.68 -11.07
CA ILE A 9 9.24 -13.56 -11.24
C ILE A 9 8.86 -13.71 -12.71
N PRO A 10 9.79 -14.13 -13.59
CA PRO A 10 9.56 -14.14 -15.04
C PRO A 10 8.34 -14.96 -15.47
N ASP A 11 8.00 -16.00 -14.73
CA ASP A 11 6.87 -16.90 -14.95
C ASP A 11 5.50 -16.23 -14.76
N VAL A 12 5.38 -15.31 -13.79
CA VAL A 12 4.14 -14.56 -13.51
C VAL A 12 4.25 -13.07 -13.84
N ALA A 13 5.40 -12.60 -14.33
CA ALA A 13 5.69 -11.19 -14.58
C ALA A 13 4.64 -10.53 -15.47
N LEU A 14 4.18 -11.21 -16.53
CA LEU A 14 3.16 -10.68 -17.42
C LEU A 14 1.84 -10.42 -16.67
N TYR A 15 1.40 -11.36 -15.83
CA TYR A 15 0.19 -11.21 -15.02
C TYR A 15 0.35 -10.10 -13.98
N THR A 16 1.51 -10.04 -13.31
CA THR A 16 1.80 -8.99 -12.33
C THR A 16 1.83 -7.60 -12.95
N ILE A 17 2.51 -7.44 -14.09
CA ILE A 17 2.61 -6.17 -14.81
C ILE A 17 1.24 -5.73 -15.30
N THR A 18 0.48 -6.63 -15.94
CA THR A 18 -0.87 -6.32 -16.44
C THR A 18 -1.83 -5.94 -15.31
N ALA A 19 -1.80 -6.65 -14.18
CA ALA A 19 -2.59 -6.30 -13.00
C ALA A 19 -2.28 -4.88 -12.49
N ARG A 20 -1.00 -4.48 -12.44
CA ARG A 20 -0.63 -3.12 -12.03
C ARG A 20 -1.15 -2.05 -12.98
N PHE A 21 -0.98 -2.25 -14.29
CA PHE A 21 -1.50 -1.30 -15.27
C PHE A 21 -3.02 -1.25 -15.24
N ALA A 22 -3.70 -2.38 -15.04
CA ALA A 22 -5.14 -2.42 -14.90
C ALA A 22 -5.63 -1.62 -13.68
N VAL A 23 -5.05 -1.87 -12.50
CA VAL A 23 -5.41 -1.12 -11.28
C VAL A 23 -5.06 0.37 -11.41
N GLY A 24 -3.89 0.70 -11.94
CA GLY A 24 -3.48 2.10 -12.14
C GLY A 24 -4.38 2.84 -13.11
N LEU A 25 -4.68 2.23 -14.27
CA LEU A 25 -5.56 2.83 -15.27
C LEU A 25 -6.98 3.00 -14.75
N THR A 26 -7.53 1.98 -14.09
CA THR A 26 -8.89 2.06 -13.51
C THR A 26 -8.97 3.10 -12.41
N ALA A 27 -7.97 3.21 -11.55
CA ALA A 27 -7.90 4.27 -10.53
C ALA A 27 -7.86 5.66 -11.17
N LEU A 28 -7.01 5.87 -12.19
CA LEU A 28 -6.90 7.15 -12.90
C LEU A 28 -8.20 7.53 -13.60
N LEU A 29 -8.83 6.60 -14.31
CA LEU A 29 -10.11 6.84 -14.97
C LEU A 29 -11.22 7.16 -13.97
N THR A 30 -11.22 6.49 -12.81
CA THR A 30 -12.19 6.75 -11.74
C THR A 30 -11.99 8.13 -11.13
N LEU A 31 -10.75 8.52 -10.81
CA LEU A 31 -10.41 9.84 -10.29
C LEU A 31 -10.76 10.95 -11.29
N GLU A 32 -10.39 10.78 -12.56
CA GLU A 32 -10.76 11.72 -13.64
C GLU A 32 -12.29 11.86 -13.76
N GLY A 33 -13.02 10.74 -13.68
CA GLY A 33 -14.47 10.74 -13.69
C GLY A 33 -15.09 11.45 -12.48
N GLN A 34 -14.52 11.28 -11.28
CA GLN A 34 -14.96 11.96 -10.06
C GLN A 34 -14.66 13.47 -10.10
N LEU A 35 -13.49 13.85 -10.60
CA LEU A 35 -13.09 15.25 -10.79
C LEU A 35 -14.02 15.96 -11.76
N ARG A 36 -14.30 15.37 -12.93
CA ARG A 36 -15.23 15.93 -13.92
C ARG A 36 -16.66 16.09 -13.41
N ARG A 37 -17.06 15.26 -12.45
CA ARG A 37 -18.38 15.33 -11.81
C ARG A 37 -18.42 16.25 -10.60
N GLY A 38 -17.31 16.89 -10.24
CA GLY A 38 -17.24 17.78 -9.07
C GLY A 38 -17.51 17.06 -7.75
N VAL A 39 -17.14 15.78 -7.65
CA VAL A 39 -17.37 15.00 -6.41
C VAL A 39 -16.53 15.58 -5.28
N ALA A 40 -17.08 15.59 -4.06
CA ALA A 40 -16.38 16.06 -2.87
C ALA A 40 -15.03 15.36 -2.67
N THR A 41 -14.03 16.11 -2.21
CA THR A 41 -12.64 15.67 -2.03
C THR A 41 -12.50 14.42 -1.16
N GLN A 42 -13.37 14.23 -0.16
CA GLN A 42 -13.40 13.02 0.67
C GLN A 42 -13.52 11.73 -0.15
N TRP A 43 -14.23 11.75 -1.28
CA TRP A 43 -14.41 10.57 -2.12
C TRP A 43 -13.19 10.33 -3.01
N LEU A 44 -12.48 11.39 -3.41
CA LEU A 44 -11.21 11.27 -4.11
C LEU A 44 -10.18 10.58 -3.20
N ASP A 45 -10.12 10.97 -1.93
CA ASP A 45 -9.25 10.35 -0.93
C ASP A 45 -9.58 8.87 -0.73
N VAL A 46 -10.87 8.51 -0.64
CA VAL A 46 -11.31 7.10 -0.54
C VAL A 46 -10.91 6.31 -1.78
N THR A 47 -11.05 6.88 -2.97
CA THR A 47 -10.63 6.22 -4.22
C THR A 47 -9.11 6.02 -4.27
N CYS A 48 -8.32 7.00 -3.83
CA CYS A 48 -6.87 6.85 -3.70
C CYS A 48 -6.50 5.76 -2.68
N ALA A 49 -7.14 5.75 -1.50
CA ALA A 49 -6.92 4.71 -0.49
C ALA A 49 -7.26 3.31 -1.02
N ALA A 50 -8.38 3.18 -1.74
CA ALA A 50 -8.75 1.94 -2.42
C ALA A 50 -7.71 1.54 -3.47
N ALA A 51 -7.21 2.48 -4.28
CA ALA A 51 -6.19 2.22 -5.28
C ALA A 51 -4.88 1.69 -4.67
N ILE A 52 -4.48 2.17 -3.48
CA ILE A 52 -3.32 1.63 -2.75
C ILE A 52 -3.58 0.17 -2.37
N ILE A 53 -4.74 -0.14 -1.78
CA ILE A 53 -5.09 -1.50 -1.35
C ILE A 53 -5.17 -2.45 -2.56
N PHE A 54 -5.90 -2.07 -3.60
CA PHE A 54 -6.03 -2.88 -4.81
C PHE A 54 -4.71 -2.97 -5.58
N GLY A 55 -3.88 -1.93 -5.55
CA GLY A 55 -2.54 -1.96 -6.14
C GLY A 55 -1.67 -3.00 -5.45
N TYR A 56 -1.78 -3.10 -4.12
CA TYR A 56 -1.07 -4.10 -3.35
C TYR A 56 -1.61 -5.51 -3.58
N ILE A 57 -2.93 -5.71 -3.57
CA ILE A 57 -3.56 -7.01 -3.84
C ILE A 57 -3.24 -7.49 -5.26
N GLY A 58 -3.42 -6.61 -6.26
CA GLY A 58 -3.10 -6.90 -7.66
C GLY A 58 -1.63 -7.18 -7.89
N TRP A 59 -0.76 -6.74 -6.97
CA TRP A 59 0.65 -7.10 -7.00
C TRP A 59 0.92 -8.46 -6.34
N LEU A 60 0.40 -8.69 -5.14
CA LEU A 60 0.64 -9.94 -4.41
C LEU A 60 -0.02 -11.14 -5.06
N TRP A 61 -1.24 -10.98 -5.58
CA TRP A 61 -2.06 -12.09 -6.04
C TRP A 61 -1.37 -12.88 -7.17
N PRO A 62 -0.92 -12.26 -8.28
CA PRO A 62 -0.23 -13.00 -9.33
C PRO A 62 1.13 -13.53 -8.87
N THR A 63 1.84 -12.76 -8.04
CA THR A 63 3.13 -13.18 -7.46
C THR A 63 3.00 -14.46 -6.63
N SER A 64 1.87 -14.64 -5.94
CA SER A 64 1.62 -15.84 -5.12
C SER A 64 1.44 -17.14 -5.93
N TRP A 65 1.20 -17.03 -7.24
CA TRP A 65 1.10 -18.17 -8.15
C TRP A 65 2.43 -18.55 -8.80
N GLY A 66 3.50 -17.78 -8.52
CA GLY A 66 4.83 -18.07 -9.05
C GLY A 66 5.36 -19.43 -8.57
N ALA A 67 6.15 -20.08 -9.42
CA ALA A 67 6.76 -21.38 -9.16
C ALA A 67 7.75 -21.32 -7.98
N ASP A 68 8.43 -20.17 -7.80
CA ASP A 68 9.32 -19.93 -6.69
C ASP A 68 8.62 -19.20 -5.53
N ARG A 69 8.43 -19.92 -4.42
CA ARG A 69 7.78 -19.38 -3.22
C ARG A 69 8.71 -18.53 -2.36
N GLU A 70 10.03 -18.61 -2.53
CA GLU A 70 10.96 -17.71 -1.83
C GLU A 70 10.85 -16.29 -2.37
N THR A 71 10.61 -16.15 -3.68
CA THR A 71 10.48 -14.84 -4.30
C THR A 71 9.29 -14.04 -3.76
N VAL A 72 8.18 -14.70 -3.40
CA VAL A 72 7.02 -14.05 -2.73
C VAL A 72 7.47 -13.26 -1.49
N ALA A 73 8.49 -13.74 -0.77
CA ALA A 73 8.98 -13.12 0.44
C ALA A 73 9.69 -11.78 0.19
N TYR A 74 10.44 -11.64 -0.91
CA TYR A 74 11.00 -10.34 -1.33
C TYR A 74 9.92 -9.33 -1.69
N TYR A 75 8.84 -9.81 -2.29
CA TYR A 75 7.69 -8.97 -2.65
C TYR A 75 6.89 -8.50 -1.44
N MET A 76 6.86 -9.26 -0.34
CA MET A 76 6.25 -8.81 0.91
C MET A 76 7.00 -7.62 1.55
N VAL A 77 8.34 -7.56 1.44
CA VAL A 77 9.11 -6.40 1.93
C VAL A 77 8.60 -5.13 1.27
N PHE A 78 8.44 -5.14 -0.05
CA PHE A 78 7.93 -4.00 -0.78
C PHE A 78 6.47 -3.67 -0.49
N GLY A 79 5.69 -4.61 0.06
CA GLY A 79 4.34 -4.35 0.57
C GLY A 79 4.30 -3.26 1.64
N THR A 80 5.40 -3.05 2.36
CA THR A 80 5.52 -1.92 3.31
C THR A 80 5.55 -0.56 2.63
N ILE A 81 5.93 -0.46 1.35
CA ILE A 81 5.88 0.81 0.58
C ILE A 81 4.43 1.27 0.40
N PHE A 82 3.48 0.35 0.22
CA PHE A 82 2.06 0.71 0.11
C PHE A 82 1.55 1.28 1.43
N MET A 83 1.98 0.72 2.55
CA MET A 83 1.68 1.23 3.88
C MET A 83 2.29 2.63 4.10
N MET A 84 3.57 2.81 3.74
CA MET A 84 4.24 4.11 3.78
C MET A 84 3.54 5.13 2.87
N SER A 85 3.05 4.71 1.70
CA SER A 85 2.35 5.59 0.78
C SER A 85 1.08 6.15 1.40
N ALA A 86 0.27 5.29 2.03
CA ALA A 86 -0.93 5.72 2.75
C ALA A 86 -0.60 6.70 3.88
N ASN A 87 0.47 6.44 4.64
CA ASN A 87 0.83 7.21 5.82
C ASN A 87 1.70 8.45 5.56
N LEU A 88 2.42 8.57 4.46
CA LEU A 88 3.39 9.65 4.26
C LEU A 88 3.17 10.45 2.98
N PHE A 89 2.76 9.80 1.90
CA PHE A 89 2.67 10.46 0.58
C PHE A 89 1.30 11.07 0.33
N PHE A 90 0.24 10.38 0.72
CA PHE A 90 -1.10 10.92 0.60
C PHE A 90 -1.46 11.80 1.79
N THR A 91 -2.14 12.92 1.52
CA THR A 91 -2.62 13.85 2.54
C THR A 91 -3.98 13.44 3.08
N PHE A 92 -4.17 12.14 3.33
CA PHE A 92 -5.42 11.64 3.88
C PHE A 92 -5.67 12.20 5.28
N SER A 93 -6.95 12.26 5.66
CA SER A 93 -7.30 12.39 7.07
C SER A 93 -6.61 11.26 7.87
N PHE A 94 -6.17 11.57 9.09
CA PHE A 94 -5.47 10.60 9.94
C PHE A 94 -6.24 9.27 10.07
N LYS A 95 -7.56 9.35 10.24
CA LYS A 95 -8.43 8.15 10.33
C LYS A 95 -8.35 7.27 9.08
N LEU A 96 -8.46 7.85 7.89
CA LEU A 96 -8.41 7.10 6.63
C LEU A 96 -7.03 6.48 6.39
N SER A 97 -5.97 7.22 6.73
CA SER A 97 -4.59 6.73 6.67
C SER A 97 -4.38 5.49 7.55
N ILE A 98 -4.85 5.53 8.80
CA ILE A 98 -4.75 4.42 9.75
C ILE A 98 -5.55 3.21 9.28
N ILE A 99 -6.78 3.41 8.79
CA ILE A 99 -7.60 2.30 8.27
C ILE A 99 -6.90 1.63 7.09
N THR A 100 -6.42 2.42 6.12
CA THR A 100 -5.75 1.92 4.92
C THR A 100 -4.47 1.15 5.26
N SER A 101 -3.62 1.72 6.11
CA SER A 101 -2.37 1.08 6.54
C SER A 101 -2.61 -0.17 7.41
N THR A 102 -3.68 -0.21 8.22
CA THR A 102 -4.09 -1.40 8.97
C THR A 102 -4.54 -2.52 8.04
N ILE A 103 -5.33 -2.21 7.00
CA ILE A 103 -5.72 -3.20 5.99
C ILE A 103 -4.48 -3.80 5.32
N ILE A 104 -3.50 -2.98 4.94
CA ILE A 104 -2.24 -3.44 4.34
C ILE A 104 -1.45 -4.32 5.32
N LEU A 105 -1.41 -3.94 6.61
CA LEU A 105 -0.78 -4.74 7.67
C LEU A 105 -1.44 -6.11 7.81
N CYS A 106 -2.78 -6.18 7.82
CA CYS A 106 -3.52 -7.43 7.86
C CYS A 106 -3.18 -8.31 6.65
N ILE A 107 -3.15 -7.75 5.44
CA ILE A 107 -2.78 -8.48 4.23
C ILE A 107 -1.35 -9.04 4.35
N LEU A 108 -0.39 -8.23 4.82
CA LEU A 108 1.00 -8.66 5.07
C LEU A 108 1.07 -9.83 6.05
N TYR A 109 0.32 -9.79 7.15
CA TYR A 109 0.26 -10.88 8.12
C TYR A 109 -0.34 -12.16 7.54
N VAL A 110 -1.43 -12.03 6.78
CA VAL A 110 -2.07 -13.17 6.11
C VAL A 110 -1.09 -13.84 5.14
N VAL A 111 -0.41 -13.06 4.29
CA VAL A 111 0.55 -13.62 3.33
C VAL A 111 1.74 -14.28 4.06
N ASN A 112 2.30 -13.61 5.06
CA ASN A 112 3.41 -14.14 5.86
C ASN A 112 3.07 -15.47 6.57
N TYR A 113 1.80 -15.65 6.95
CA TYR A 113 1.32 -16.92 7.51
C TYR A 113 1.43 -18.07 6.49
N PHE A 114 1.05 -17.84 5.24
CA PHE A 114 1.04 -18.87 4.19
C PHE A 114 2.40 -19.15 3.54
N VAL A 115 3.38 -18.26 3.71
CA VAL A 115 4.73 -18.48 3.18
C VAL A 115 5.40 -19.66 3.90
N PRO A 116 6.00 -20.63 3.17
CA PRO A 116 6.66 -21.79 3.75
C PRO A 116 8.06 -21.43 4.28
N ALA A 117 8.10 -20.59 5.31
CA ALA A 117 9.34 -20.15 5.97
C ALA A 117 9.39 -20.59 7.44
N SER A 118 10.58 -20.52 8.03
CA SER A 118 10.80 -20.84 9.45
C SER A 118 9.98 -19.91 10.36
N LEU A 119 9.66 -20.38 11.56
CA LEU A 119 8.96 -19.57 12.56
C LEU A 119 9.72 -18.27 12.87
N THR A 120 11.05 -18.36 13.00
CA THR A 120 11.93 -17.21 13.22
C THR A 120 11.78 -16.17 12.11
N TYR A 121 11.76 -16.60 10.84
CA TYR A 121 11.56 -15.70 9.70
C TYR A 121 10.22 -14.97 9.82
N LYS A 122 9.13 -15.69 10.10
CA LYS A 122 7.78 -15.12 10.24
C LYS A 122 7.70 -14.11 11.38
N MET A 123 8.35 -14.39 12.51
CA MET A 123 8.40 -13.48 13.66
C MET A 123 9.17 -12.20 13.32
N VAL A 124 10.37 -12.31 12.73
CA VAL A 124 11.19 -11.15 12.35
C VAL A 124 10.43 -10.23 11.39
N PHE A 125 9.81 -10.79 10.35
CA PHE A 125 9.01 -10.03 9.40
C PHE A 125 7.74 -9.45 10.01
N GLY A 126 7.06 -10.19 10.89
CA GLY A 126 5.91 -9.67 11.63
C GLY A 126 6.27 -8.46 12.47
N THR A 127 7.37 -8.53 13.23
CA THR A 127 7.89 -7.40 14.00
C THR A 127 8.25 -6.23 13.10
N PHE A 128 8.93 -6.47 11.97
CA PHE A 128 9.24 -5.44 10.98
C PHE A 128 7.98 -4.72 10.48
N TYR A 129 6.91 -5.44 10.13
CA TYR A 129 5.67 -4.83 9.67
C TYR A 129 5.02 -3.95 10.75
N VAL A 130 4.97 -4.42 12.00
CA VAL A 130 4.42 -3.64 13.12
C VAL A 130 5.27 -2.41 13.41
N SER A 131 6.60 -2.52 13.34
CA SER A 131 7.50 -1.37 13.48
C SER A 131 7.28 -0.34 12.39
N CYS A 132 7.20 -0.76 11.11
CA CYS A 132 6.89 0.14 10.00
C CYS A 132 5.53 0.80 10.15
N PHE A 133 4.50 0.04 10.53
CA PHE A 133 3.17 0.58 10.78
C PHE A 133 3.18 1.63 11.87
N THR A 134 3.79 1.31 13.02
CA THR A 134 3.85 2.21 14.18
C THR A 134 4.60 3.49 13.85
N PHE A 135 5.79 3.35 13.25
CA PHE A 135 6.64 4.50 12.92
C PHE A 135 5.99 5.41 11.88
N THR A 136 5.48 4.85 10.79
CA THR A 136 4.86 5.66 9.73
C THR A 136 3.56 6.31 10.18
N SER A 137 2.78 5.63 11.03
CA SER A 137 1.57 6.19 11.64
C SER A 137 1.89 7.33 12.61
N TYR A 138 2.95 7.18 13.41
CA TYR A 138 3.43 8.24 14.31
C TYR A 138 3.88 9.49 13.53
N VAL A 139 4.66 9.29 12.47
CA VAL A 139 5.07 10.40 11.59
C VAL A 139 3.86 11.05 10.93
N ASN A 140 2.88 10.26 10.43
CA ASN A 140 1.64 10.81 9.87
C ASN A 140 0.87 11.67 10.88
N TRP A 141 0.78 11.20 12.13
CA TRP A 141 0.14 11.96 13.20
C TRP A 141 0.81 13.32 13.40
N LYS A 142 2.15 13.33 13.51
CA LYS A 142 2.92 14.57 13.68
C LYS A 142 2.78 15.53 12.50
N LEU A 143 2.82 15.03 11.27
CA LEU A 143 2.59 15.86 10.08
C LEU A 143 1.18 16.46 10.04
N ASN A 144 0.17 15.71 10.48
CA ASN A 144 -1.20 16.25 10.55
C ASN A 144 -1.36 17.30 11.66
N GLU A 145 -0.70 17.10 12.80
CA GLU A 145 -0.65 18.10 13.89
C GLU A 145 0.03 19.39 13.41
N GLU A 146 1.16 19.29 12.70
CA GLU A 146 1.86 20.44 12.13
C GLU A 146 1.00 21.19 11.10
N ARG A 147 0.33 20.48 10.19
CA ARG A 147 -0.58 21.10 9.20
C ARG A 147 -1.72 21.86 9.87
N TYR A 148 -2.26 21.30 10.96
CA TYR A 148 -3.32 21.96 11.72
C TYR A 148 -2.80 23.25 12.38
N ASN A 149 -1.62 23.21 12.99
CA ASN A 149 -1.01 24.39 13.61
C ASN A 149 -0.68 25.48 12.58
N VAL A 150 -0.15 25.11 11.42
CA VAL A 150 0.12 26.06 10.32
C VAL A 150 -1.17 26.70 9.81
N PHE A 151 -2.27 25.94 9.73
CA PHE A 151 -3.57 26.48 9.34
C PHE A 151 -4.07 27.52 10.36
N LEU A 152 -3.93 27.25 11.66
CA LEU A 152 -4.31 28.21 12.71
C LEU A 152 -3.45 29.49 12.65
N ASN A 153 -2.13 29.35 12.52
CA ASN A 153 -1.22 30.50 12.43
C ASN A 153 -1.45 31.36 11.17
N ALA A 154 -1.98 30.79 10.09
CA ALA A 154 -2.32 31.54 8.89
C ALA A 154 -3.64 32.32 9.03
N LEU A 155 -4.43 32.04 10.08
CA LEU A 155 -5.70 32.69 10.36
C LEU A 155 -5.57 33.86 11.35
N GLU A 156 -4.50 33.89 12.14
CA GLU A 156 -4.10 34.99 13.03
C GLU A 156 -3.41 36.13 12.26
#